data_AF-A0A067QP50-F1
#
_entry.id   AF-A0A067QP50-F1
#
_cell.length_a   1.000
_cell.length_b   1.000
_cell.length_c   1.000
_cell.angle_alpha   90.00
_cell.angle_beta   90.00
_cell.angle_gamma   90.00
#
_symmetry.space_group_name_H-M   'P 1'
#
loop_
_entity.id
_entity.type
_entity.pdbx_description
1 polymer ?
#
loop_
_entity_poly.entity_id
_entity_poly.type
_entity_poly.pdbx_seq_one_letter_code
_entity_poly.pdbx_strand_id
1 'polypeptide(L)'
;MENVEHFKYFGSIVTTDALCTKEVKARIAMAKAAFVKKRILLTSKLGLEMKKKLVKCYIWSVALYGAETWTLRKKEQKYLESFEMWCWRRIEKIRWTDRVTNEEVLRRVNEQRNILQAITRRKANWQGHIMRRN
;
A
#
# COMPACT_ATOMS: atom_id res chain seq x y z
N MET A 1 -33.23 -5.59 -13.31
CA MET A 1 -32.02 -5.25 -12.52
C MET A 1 -30.84 -5.27 -13.47
N GLU A 2 -30.19 -4.14 -13.70
CA GLU A 2 -29.00 -4.07 -14.55
C GLU A 2 -27.79 -4.60 -13.79
N ASN A 3 -27.14 -5.64 -14.32
CA ASN A 3 -25.89 -6.15 -13.77
C ASN A 3 -24.76 -5.21 -14.20
N VAL A 4 -24.29 -4.37 -13.27
CA VAL A 4 -23.13 -3.50 -13.49
C VAL A 4 -21.88 -4.27 -13.07
N GLU A 5 -20.93 -4.48 -13.99
CA GLU A 5 -19.70 -5.23 -13.71
C GLU A 5 -18.82 -4.55 -12.65
N HIS A 6 -18.81 -3.21 -12.59
CA HIS A 6 -18.03 -2.44 -11.62
C HIS A 6 -18.84 -1.29 -11.04
N PHE A 7 -18.91 -1.19 -9.71
CA PHE A 7 -19.58 -0.10 -9.01
C PHE A 7 -18.64 0.55 -7.99
N LYS A 8 -18.62 1.88 -7.93
CA LYS A 8 -17.84 2.62 -6.94
C LYS A 8 -18.71 2.93 -5.72
N TYR A 9 -18.43 2.27 -4.61
CA TYR A 9 -19.13 2.44 -3.34
C TYR A 9 -18.18 2.96 -2.26
N PHE A 10 -18.49 4.10 -1.64
CA PHE A 10 -17.64 4.77 -0.64
C PHE A 10 -16.16 4.92 -1.06
N GLY A 11 -15.92 5.17 -2.35
CA GLY A 11 -14.58 5.33 -2.90
C GLY A 11 -13.84 4.02 -3.19
N SER A 12 -14.43 2.86 -2.89
CA SER A 12 -13.91 1.53 -3.24
C SER A 12 -14.63 0.95 -4.44
N ILE A 13 -13.90 0.27 -5.32
CA ILE A 13 -14.44 -0.40 -6.51
C ILE A 13 -14.89 -1.81 -6.10
N VAL A 14 -16.20 -2.02 -6.07
CA VAL A 14 -16.82 -3.33 -5.88
C VAL A 14 -16.99 -3.95 -7.27
N THR A 15 -16.49 -5.15 -7.44
CA THR A 15 -16.61 -5.90 -8.70
C THR A 15 -17.35 -7.21 -8.44
N THR A 16 -18.21 -7.60 -9.37
CA THR A 16 -19.00 -8.84 -9.30
C THR A 16 -18.15 -10.12 -9.40
N ASP A 17 -16.95 -10.03 -9.98
CA ASP A 17 -16.02 -11.16 -10.18
C ASP A 17 -15.17 -11.53 -8.95
N ALA A 18 -15.44 -10.94 -7.78
CA ALA A 18 -14.64 -11.08 -6.55
C ALA A 18 -13.14 -10.73 -6.72
N LEU A 19 -12.74 -10.09 -7.85
CA LEU A 19 -11.35 -9.74 -8.12
C LEU A 19 -11.03 -8.35 -7.60
N CYS A 20 -10.25 -8.28 -6.53
CA CYS A 20 -9.77 -7.01 -5.98
C CYS A 20 -8.66 -6.35 -6.81
N THR A 21 -8.31 -6.89 -7.98
CA THR A 21 -7.18 -6.41 -8.79
C THR A 21 -7.34 -4.94 -9.20
N LYS A 22 -8.55 -4.54 -9.63
CA LYS A 22 -8.82 -3.16 -10.05
C LYS A 22 -8.71 -2.19 -8.87
N GLU A 23 -9.30 -2.55 -7.74
CA GLU A 23 -9.26 -1.76 -6.51
C GLU A 23 -7.83 -1.60 -5.97
N VAL A 24 -7.06 -2.69 -5.86
CA VAL A 24 -5.66 -2.66 -5.41
C VAL A 24 -4.83 -1.74 -6.29
N LYS A 25 -4.98 -1.84 -7.62
CA LYS A 25 -4.26 -0.96 -8.55
C LYS A 25 -4.67 0.50 -8.39
N ALA A 26 -5.97 0.79 -8.26
CA ALA A 26 -6.47 2.15 -8.07
C ALA A 26 -5.91 2.77 -6.77
N ARG A 27 -5.89 2.01 -5.68
CA ARG A 27 -5.36 2.43 -4.37
C ARG A 27 -3.86 2.67 -4.40
N ILE A 28 -3.11 1.81 -5.07
CA ILE A 28 -1.68 2.03 -5.34
C ILE A 28 -1.47 3.31 -6.15
N ALA A 29 -2.29 3.57 -7.18
CA ALA A 29 -2.19 4.79 -7.98
C ALA A 29 -2.46 6.05 -7.13
N MET A 30 -3.52 6.04 -6.32
CA MET A 30 -3.84 7.14 -5.40
C MET A 30 -2.72 7.37 -4.38
N ALA A 31 -2.16 6.31 -3.81
CA ALA A 31 -1.06 6.41 -2.86
C ALA A 31 0.22 6.96 -3.51
N LYS A 32 0.54 6.55 -4.75
CA LYS A 32 1.64 7.12 -5.54
C LYS A 32 1.43 8.61 -5.80
N ALA A 33 0.21 9.02 -6.15
CA ALA A 33 -0.11 10.44 -6.34
C ALA A 33 0.04 11.24 -5.03
N ALA A 34 -0.43 10.69 -3.90
CA ALA A 34 -0.25 11.29 -2.58
C ALA A 34 1.24 11.43 -2.21
N PHE A 35 2.06 10.42 -2.52
CA PHE A 35 3.50 10.47 -2.31
C PHE A 35 4.12 11.61 -3.12
N VAL A 36 3.79 11.73 -4.41
CA VAL A 36 4.31 12.80 -5.27
C VAL A 36 3.91 14.18 -4.74
N LYS A 37 2.67 14.35 -4.27
CA LYS A 37 2.19 15.59 -3.65
C LYS A 37 2.99 15.96 -2.38
N LYS A 38 3.46 14.95 -1.64
CA LYS A 38 4.28 15.12 -0.41
C LYS A 38 5.78 14.88 -0.64
N ARG A 39 6.25 14.86 -1.91
CA ARG A 39 7.63 14.48 -2.25
C ARG A 39 8.68 15.31 -1.52
N ILE A 40 8.43 16.62 -1.37
CA ILE A 40 9.39 17.55 -0.76
C ILE A 40 9.64 17.13 0.70
N LEU A 41 8.57 16.82 1.44
CA LEU A 41 8.65 16.36 2.82
C LEU A 41 9.31 14.97 2.90
N LEU A 42 8.86 14.02 2.08
CA LEU A 42 9.29 12.62 2.14
C LEU A 42 10.73 12.41 1.63
N THR A 43 11.28 13.36 0.86
CA THR A 43 12.65 13.29 0.31
C THR A 43 13.57 14.40 0.85
N SER A 44 13.12 15.12 1.88
CA SER A 44 13.86 16.17 2.60
C SER A 44 15.07 15.62 3.36
N LYS A 45 15.79 16.50 4.08
CA LYS A 45 16.87 16.09 5.01
C LYS A 45 16.37 15.52 6.34
N LEU A 46 15.07 15.22 6.49
CA LEU A 46 14.55 14.53 7.67
C LEU A 46 15.23 13.19 7.90
N GLY A 47 15.34 12.80 9.18
CA GLY A 47 15.84 11.49 9.57
C GLY A 47 15.06 10.36 8.91
N LEU A 48 15.77 9.30 8.54
CA LEU A 48 15.22 8.14 7.84
C LEU A 48 14.01 7.53 8.58
N GLU A 49 14.12 7.35 9.90
CA GLU A 49 13.03 6.84 10.73
C GLU A 49 11.76 7.70 10.64
N MET A 50 11.91 9.02 10.62
CA MET A 50 10.77 9.93 10.48
C MET A 50 10.12 9.78 9.11
N LYS A 51 10.91 9.69 8.04
CA LYS A 51 10.39 9.45 6.67
C LYS A 51 9.64 8.13 6.59
N LYS A 52 10.17 7.06 7.19
CA LYS A 52 9.49 5.74 7.24
C LYS A 52 8.15 5.85 7.95
N LYS A 53 8.10 6.50 9.12
CA LYS A 53 6.85 6.75 9.84
C LYS A 53 5.85 7.52 8.99
N LEU A 54 6.28 8.57 8.28
CA LEU A 54 5.43 9.35 7.39
C LEU A 54 4.88 8.52 6.22
N VAL A 55 5.70 7.68 5.59
CA VAL A 55 5.25 6.77 4.53
C VAL A 55 4.21 5.79 5.05
N LYS A 56 4.50 5.10 6.18
CA LYS A 56 3.57 4.13 6.77
C LYS A 56 2.27 4.79 7.27
N CYS A 57 2.34 6.01 7.79
CA CYS A 57 1.18 6.72 8.31
C CYS A 57 0.29 7.29 7.19
N TYR A 58 0.87 8.02 6.24
CA TYR A 58 0.11 8.77 5.23
C TYR A 58 -0.04 8.03 3.90
N ILE A 59 1.01 7.37 3.43
CA ILE A 59 1.02 6.79 2.09
C ILE A 59 0.39 5.41 2.12
N TRP A 60 0.73 4.59 3.12
CA TRP A 60 0.10 3.29 3.26
C TRP A 60 -1.35 3.36 3.74
N SER A 61 -1.74 4.37 4.51
CA SER A 61 -3.17 4.52 4.86
C SER A 61 -4.04 4.71 3.62
N VAL A 62 -3.57 5.49 2.64
CA VAL A 62 -4.24 5.63 1.33
C VAL A 62 -4.20 4.32 0.55
N ALA A 63 -3.03 3.66 0.51
CA ALA A 63 -2.86 2.42 -0.25
C ALA A 63 -3.67 1.26 0.32
N LEU A 64 -3.85 1.18 1.64
CA LEU A 64 -4.47 0.05 2.34
C LEU A 64 -5.89 0.36 2.82
N TYR A 65 -6.50 1.43 2.31
CA TYR A 65 -7.89 1.73 2.62
C TYR A 65 -8.80 0.64 2.07
N GLY A 66 -9.63 0.05 2.93
CA GLY A 66 -10.53 -1.04 2.57
C GLY A 66 -9.85 -2.40 2.39
N ALA A 67 -8.56 -2.51 2.74
CA ALA A 67 -7.79 -3.74 2.58
C ALA A 67 -8.31 -4.92 3.42
N GLU A 68 -9.11 -4.64 4.44
CA GLU A 68 -9.82 -5.60 5.27
C GLU A 68 -10.75 -6.49 4.42
N THR A 69 -11.34 -5.92 3.37
CA THR A 69 -12.30 -6.57 2.47
C THR A 69 -11.66 -7.25 1.26
N TRP A 70 -10.34 -7.11 1.07
CA TRP A 70 -9.69 -7.60 -0.14
C TRP A 70 -9.42 -9.09 -0.12
N THR A 71 -9.77 -9.79 -1.19
CA THR A 71 -9.30 -11.15 -1.49
C THR A 71 -8.03 -11.07 -2.33
N LEU A 72 -6.86 -11.20 -1.70
CA LEU A 72 -5.55 -11.02 -2.33
C LEU A 72 -4.97 -12.35 -2.84
N ARG A 73 -4.87 -12.52 -4.17
CA ARG A 73 -4.11 -13.63 -4.75
C ARG A 73 -2.65 -13.25 -4.89
N LYS A 74 -1.80 -14.21 -5.29
CA LYS A 74 -0.36 -14.01 -5.51
C LYS A 74 -0.05 -12.82 -6.42
N LYS A 75 -0.90 -12.55 -7.41
CA LYS A 75 -0.73 -11.41 -8.33
C LYS A 75 -0.91 -10.06 -7.63
N GLU A 76 -1.96 -9.91 -6.83
CA GLU A 76 -2.22 -8.67 -6.08
C GLU A 76 -1.18 -8.44 -4.98
N GLN A 77 -0.75 -9.51 -4.31
CA GLN A 77 0.34 -9.45 -3.32
C GLN A 77 1.62 -8.88 -3.96
N LYS A 78 2.03 -9.38 -5.13
CA LYS A 78 3.19 -8.85 -5.87
C LYS A 78 3.05 -7.36 -6.21
N TYR A 79 1.86 -6.87 -6.53
CA TYR A 79 1.64 -5.44 -6.78
C TYR A 79 1.88 -4.59 -5.52
N LEU A 80 1.39 -5.07 -4.37
CA LEU A 80 1.57 -4.39 -3.08
C LEU A 80 3.03 -4.38 -2.65
N GLU A 81 3.73 -5.50 -2.76
CA GLU A 81 5.17 -5.58 -2.46
C GLU A 81 6.00 -4.69 -3.40
N SER A 82 5.67 -4.68 -4.70
CA SER A 82 6.32 -3.79 -5.67
C SER A 82 6.08 -2.32 -5.34
N PHE A 83 4.88 -1.99 -4.85
CA PHE A 83 4.55 -0.65 -4.37
C PHE A 83 5.32 -0.26 -3.09
N GLU A 84 5.47 -1.19 -2.15
CA GLU A 84 6.30 -0.98 -0.96
C GLU A 84 7.75 -0.65 -1.36
N MET A 85 8.34 -1.46 -2.23
CA MET A 85 9.69 -1.25 -2.73
C MET A 85 9.84 0.06 -3.52
N TRP A 86 8.78 0.48 -4.23
CA TRP A 86 8.74 1.77 -4.90
C TRP A 86 8.80 2.93 -3.89
N CYS A 87 8.09 2.84 -2.76
CA CYS A 87 8.13 3.87 -1.71
C CYS A 87 9.54 4.00 -1.12
N TRP A 88 10.18 2.87 -0.78
CA TRP A 88 11.53 2.84 -0.21
C TRP A 88 12.60 3.40 -1.14
N ARG A 89 12.55 3.04 -2.43
CA ARG A 89 13.45 3.64 -3.44
C ARG A 89 13.27 5.15 -3.55
N ARG A 90 12.02 5.64 -3.45
CA ARG A 90 11.73 7.07 -3.59
C ARG A 90 12.23 7.90 -2.41
N ILE A 91 12.12 7.41 -1.17
CA ILE A 91 12.65 8.14 0.00
C ILE A 91 14.18 8.21 -0.02
N GLU A 92 14.84 7.15 -0.51
CA GLU A 92 16.29 7.06 -0.69
C GLU A 92 16.79 7.69 -2.01
N LYS A 93 15.89 8.22 -2.83
CA LYS A 93 16.18 8.84 -4.14
C LYS A 93 16.93 7.92 -5.12
N ILE A 94 16.77 6.61 -4.97
CA ILE A 94 17.40 5.60 -5.83
C ILE A 94 16.73 5.64 -7.22
N ARG A 95 17.56 5.83 -8.25
CA ARG A 95 17.14 5.81 -9.65
C ARG A 95 17.17 4.38 -10.18
N TRP A 96 16.45 4.13 -11.27
CA TRP A 96 16.46 2.82 -11.92
C TRP A 96 17.83 2.48 -12.53
N THR A 97 18.61 3.50 -12.92
CA THR A 97 19.97 3.39 -13.45
C THR A 97 20.97 2.86 -12.43
N ASP A 98 20.69 3.03 -11.14
CA ASP A 98 21.60 2.66 -10.05
C ASP A 98 21.65 1.13 -9.85
N ARG A 99 20.74 0.38 -10.49
CA ARG A 99 20.65 -1.10 -10.48
C ARG A 99 20.72 -1.71 -9.08
N VAL A 100 20.20 -1.01 -8.07
CA VAL A 100 20.18 -1.47 -6.67
C VAL A 100 19.12 -2.54 -6.46
N THR A 101 19.55 -3.68 -5.90
CA THR A 101 18.68 -4.83 -5.59
C THR A 101 17.64 -4.47 -4.52
N ASN A 102 16.57 -5.26 -4.41
CA ASN A 102 15.54 -4.99 -3.41
C ASN A 102 16.07 -5.19 -1.99
N GLU A 103 16.93 -6.18 -1.81
CA GLU A 103 17.57 -6.54 -0.56
C GLU A 103 18.45 -5.40 -0.06
N GLU A 104 19.23 -4.80 -0.96
CA GLU A 104 20.07 -3.64 -0.62
C GLU A 104 19.24 -2.41 -0.28
N VAL A 105 18.13 -2.16 -0.99
CA VAL A 105 17.20 -1.07 -0.62
C VAL A 105 16.68 -1.27 0.81
N LEU A 106 16.23 -2.48 1.14
CA LEU A 106 15.73 -2.83 2.48
C LEU A 106 16.80 -2.67 3.56
N ARG A 107 18.04 -3.06 3.26
CA ARG A 107 19.19 -2.86 4.15
C ARG A 107 19.44 -1.37 4.41
N ARG A 108 19.43 -0.52 3.38
CA ARG A 108 19.63 0.94 3.52
C ARG A 108 18.53 1.60 4.36
N VAL A 109 17.28 1.20 4.15
CA VAL A 109 16.17 1.76 4.94
C VAL A 109 16.01 1.12 6.32
N ASN A 110 16.81 0.08 6.62
CA ASN A 110 16.70 -0.76 7.81
C ASN A 110 15.24 -1.20 8.07
N GLU A 111 14.67 -1.90 7.08
CA GLU A 111 13.27 -2.33 7.09
C GLU A 111 13.14 -3.72 6.45
N GLN A 112 12.12 -4.47 6.85
CA GLN A 112 11.72 -5.71 6.18
C GLN A 112 10.41 -5.52 5.43
N ARG A 113 10.16 -6.36 4.42
CA ARG A 113 8.86 -6.37 3.73
C ARG A 113 7.73 -6.66 4.70
N ASN A 114 6.80 -5.72 4.80
CA ASN A 114 5.78 -5.75 5.85
C ASN A 114 4.42 -5.24 5.37
N ILE A 115 4.25 -4.82 4.12
CA ILE A 115 2.95 -4.33 3.65
C ILE A 115 1.86 -5.41 3.73
N LEU A 116 2.20 -6.67 3.42
CA LEU A 116 1.26 -7.79 3.51
C LEU A 116 0.93 -8.12 4.98
N GLN A 117 1.93 -8.08 5.86
CA GLN A 117 1.72 -8.26 7.30
C GLN A 117 0.82 -7.17 7.89
N ALA A 118 0.97 -5.92 7.42
CA ALA A 118 0.11 -4.81 7.81
C ALA A 118 -1.35 -5.05 7.39
N ILE A 119 -1.59 -5.62 6.21
CA ILE A 119 -2.94 -6.00 5.76
C ILE A 119 -3.51 -7.12 6.63
N THR A 120 -2.71 -8.17 6.90
CA THR A 120 -3.13 -9.28 7.77
C THR A 120 -3.52 -8.78 9.16
N ARG A 121 -2.73 -7.88 9.75
CA ARG A 121 -3.03 -7.26 11.05
C ARG A 121 -4.31 -6.44 11.02
N ARG A 122 -4.55 -5.67 9.96
CA ARG A 122 -5.80 -4.90 9.79
C ARG A 122 -7.02 -5.82 9.73
N LYS A 123 -6.94 -6.92 8.96
CA LYS A 123 -7.99 -7.93 8.88
C LYS A 123 -8.30 -8.57 10.24
N ALA A 124 -7.26 -8.98 10.97
CA ALA A 124 -7.41 -9.57 12.30
C ALA A 124 -8.05 -8.58 13.28
N ASN A 125 -7.60 -7.32 13.30
CA ASN A 125 -8.19 -6.29 14.13
C ASN A 125 -9.66 -6.05 13.80
N TRP A 126 -10.00 -5.94 12.50
CA TRP A 126 -11.39 -5.77 12.05
C TRP A 126 -12.28 -6.91 12.51
N GLN A 127 -11.85 -8.16 12.33
CA GLN A 127 -12.57 -9.33 12.82
C GLN A 127 -12.78 -9.28 14.34
N GLY A 128 -11.74 -8.94 15.11
CA GLY A 128 -11.86 -8.76 16.55
C GLY A 128 -12.82 -7.64 16.96
N HIS A 129 -12.91 -6.55 16.18
CA HIS A 129 -13.89 -5.49 16.43
C HIS A 129 -15.32 -5.96 16.18
N ILE A 130 -15.55 -6.77 15.14
CA ILE A 130 -16.87 -7.37 14.86
C ILE A 130 -17.26 -8.33 15.98
N MET A 131 -16.32 -9.18 16.43
CA MET A 131 -16.57 -10.15 17.50
C MET A 131 -16.88 -9.51 18.85
N ARG A 132 -16.29 -8.34 19.17
CA ARG A 132 -16.57 -7.61 20.42
C ARG A 132 -17.91 -6.85 20.41
N ARG A 133 -18.54 -6.70 19.24
CA ARG A 133 -19.78 -5.95 19.06
C ARG A 133 -21.02 -6.84 19.07
N ASN A 134 -20.83 -8.15 18.98
CA ASN A 134 -21.85 -9.19 19.17
C ASN A 134 -21.72 -9.78 20.58
#